data_AF-A0A2N8HBY4-F1
#
_entry.id   AF-A0A2N8HBY4-F1
#
_cell.length_a   1.000
_cell.length_b   1.000
_cell.length_c   1.000
_cell.angle_alpha   90.00
_cell.angle_beta   90.00
_cell.angle_gamma   90.00
#
_symmetry.space_group_name_H-M   'P 1'
#
loop_
_entity.id
_entity.type
_entity.pdbx_description
1 polymer ?
#
loop_
_entity_poly.entity_id
_entity_poly.type
_entity_poly.pdbx_seq_one_letter_code
_entity_poly.pdbx_strand_id
1 'polypeptide(L)'
;MGSARCRVAIAEPNCIVTDEQPDAIGFRGCGSVLVEAKTSLNDFRADLKKPFRVYPQKGMGLYRYYICEPGIIAEDDLPERWGLLHVLPGGRVRIIRHGRYFREVNYAAERSLLTACLYIQKPLKINTVQGRKIQLSPAFGAEAKEKEGI
;
A
#
# COMPACT_ATOMS: atom_id res chain seq x y z
N MET A 1 3.49 -4.60 20.08
CA MET A 1 4.10 -4.45 18.74
C MET A 1 3.00 -4.51 17.70
N GLY A 2 2.74 -3.41 17.01
CA GLY A 2 1.60 -3.31 16.09
C GLY A 2 2.06 -3.54 14.66
N SER A 3 1.75 -4.71 14.09
CA SER A 3 1.75 -4.88 12.64
C SER A 3 0.38 -4.45 12.12
N ALA A 4 0.35 -3.59 11.10
CA ALA A 4 -0.89 -3.23 10.41
C ALA A 4 -1.46 -4.39 9.55
N ARG A 5 -0.76 -5.54 9.50
CA ARG A 5 -1.10 -6.74 8.72
C ARG A 5 -1.25 -6.45 7.22
N CYS A 6 -0.43 -5.53 6.70
CA CYS A 6 -0.28 -5.32 5.27
C CYS A 6 0.37 -6.55 4.65
N ARG A 7 -0.27 -7.11 3.61
CA ARG A 7 0.27 -8.27 2.87
C ARG A 7 1.41 -7.86 1.95
N VAL A 8 1.34 -6.64 1.45
CA VAL A 8 2.38 -6.01 0.62
C VAL A 8 2.67 -4.65 1.23
N ALA A 9 3.94 -4.29 1.30
CA ALA A 9 4.39 -2.95 1.64
C ALA A 9 5.48 -2.53 0.64
N ILE A 10 5.41 -1.28 0.22
CA ILE A 10 6.32 -0.69 -0.76
C ILE A 10 6.96 0.51 -0.06
N ALA A 11 8.29 0.49 0.06
CA ALA A 11 9.06 1.60 0.57
C ALA A 11 9.61 2.40 -0.62
N GLU A 12 9.63 3.72 -0.47
CA GLU A 12 10.16 4.70 -1.43
C GLU A 12 9.70 4.43 -2.88
N PRO A 13 8.38 4.31 -3.14
CA PRO A 13 7.87 4.25 -4.51
C PRO A 13 8.15 5.59 -5.22
N ASN A 14 9.33 5.71 -5.83
CA ASN A 14 9.75 6.83 -6.68
C ASN A 14 8.98 6.81 -8.01
N CYS A 15 7.68 7.08 -7.91
CA CYS A 15 6.71 6.94 -8.97
C CYS A 15 6.48 8.29 -9.65
N ILE A 16 6.89 8.42 -10.92
CA ILE A 16 6.68 9.65 -11.71
C ILE A 16 5.19 9.85 -12.04
N VAL A 17 4.35 8.80 -11.94
CA VAL A 17 2.95 8.85 -12.38
C VAL A 17 1.95 9.30 -11.31
N THR A 18 2.40 9.59 -10.09
CA THR A 18 1.54 10.11 -9.01
C THR A 18 2.11 11.39 -8.40
N ASP A 19 1.23 12.36 -8.10
CA ASP A 19 1.64 13.62 -7.46
C ASP A 19 2.13 13.42 -6.01
N GLU A 20 1.53 12.46 -5.30
CA GLU A 20 2.00 12.06 -3.97
C GLU A 20 2.99 10.90 -4.10
N GLN A 21 4.11 11.05 -3.40
CA GLN A 21 5.18 10.06 -3.29
C GLN A 21 5.36 9.76 -1.79
N PRO A 22 4.70 8.71 -1.27
CA PRO A 22 4.82 8.38 0.14
C PRO A 22 6.17 7.72 0.43
N ASP A 23 6.71 7.92 1.64
CA ASP A 23 7.93 7.20 2.06
C ASP A 23 7.68 5.69 2.16
N ALA A 24 6.48 5.28 2.61
CA ALA A 24 6.03 3.91 2.48
C ALA A 24 4.50 3.82 2.37
N ILE A 25 4.04 2.79 1.66
CA ILE A 25 2.62 2.44 1.60
C ILE A 25 2.42 0.93 1.66
N GLY A 26 1.52 0.50 2.55
CA GLY A 26 1.14 -0.89 2.73
C GLY A 26 -0.29 -1.15 2.30
N PHE A 27 -0.53 -2.33 1.73
CA PHE A 27 -1.85 -2.77 1.25
C PHE A 27 -2.29 -4.02 2.00
N ARG A 28 -3.54 -4.00 2.48
CA ARG A 28 -4.25 -5.13 3.10
C ARG A 28 -5.63 -5.28 2.49
N GLY A 29 -6.27 -6.43 2.69
CA GLY A 29 -7.59 -6.71 2.11
C GLY A 29 -8.67 -5.68 2.44
N CYS A 30 -8.54 -4.97 3.57
CA CYS A 30 -9.49 -3.94 4.02
C CYS A 30 -8.99 -2.50 3.83
N GLY A 31 -7.95 -2.25 3.03
CA GLY A 31 -7.49 -0.91 2.65
C GLY A 31 -5.97 -0.72 2.67
N SER A 32 -5.54 0.52 2.64
CA SER A 32 -4.14 0.93 2.56
C SER A 32 -3.68 1.68 3.82
N VAL A 33 -2.38 1.63 4.08
CA VAL A 33 -1.72 2.35 5.18
C VAL A 33 -0.53 3.10 4.61
N LEU A 34 -0.61 4.42 4.60
CA LEU A 34 0.47 5.31 4.19
C LEU A 34 1.27 5.74 5.41
N VAL A 35 2.60 5.76 5.27
CA VAL A 35 3.55 6.14 6.32
C VAL A 35 4.50 7.18 5.76
N GLU A 36 4.71 8.24 6.53
CA GLU A 36 5.61 9.35 6.24
C GLU A 36 6.64 9.47 7.34
N ALA A 37 7.91 9.25 7.00
CA ALA A 37 9.02 9.42 7.90
C ALA A 37 9.34 10.91 8.03
N LYS A 38 9.53 11.37 9.26
CA LYS A 38 9.96 12.75 9.56
C LYS A 38 11.14 12.75 10.51
N THR A 39 12.17 13.50 10.15
CA THR A 39 13.43 13.60 10.92
C THR A 39 13.56 14.91 11.69
N SER A 40 12.69 15.88 11.42
CA SER A 40 12.66 17.15 12.12
C SER A 40 11.27 17.78 12.14
N LEU A 41 11.06 18.71 13.07
CA LEU A 41 9.82 19.50 13.13
C LEU A 41 9.60 20.35 11.87
N ASN A 42 10.68 20.83 11.25
CA ASN A 42 10.59 21.61 10.02
C ASN A 42 10.14 20.75 8.83
N ASP A 43 10.67 19.53 8.74
CA ASP A 43 10.26 18.55 7.73
C ASP A 43 8.78 18.16 7.88
N PHE A 44 8.33 17.91 9.11
CA PHE A 44 6.91 17.74 9.42
C PHE A 44 6.05 18.93 8.98
N ARG A 45 6.44 20.15 9.36
CA ARG A 45 5.70 21.38 9.00
C ARG A 45 5.68 21.65 7.50
N ALA A 46 6.72 21.28 6.77
CA ALA A 46 6.75 21.37 5.32
C ALA A 46 5.78 20.36 4.69
N ASP A 47 5.74 19.13 5.19
CA ASP A 47 4.83 18.09 4.72
C ASP A 47 3.36 18.50 4.88
N LEU A 48 2.99 19.09 6.03
CA LEU A 48 1.63 19.57 6.29
C LEU A 48 1.08 20.55 5.23
N LYS A 49 1.97 21.28 4.55
CA LYS A 49 1.59 22.26 3.52
C LYS A 49 1.36 21.63 2.15
N LYS A 50 1.69 20.34 1.95
CA LYS A 50 1.53 19.68 0.66
C LYS A 50 0.04 19.61 0.28
N PRO A 51 -0.31 19.75 -1.01
CA PRO A 51 -1.71 19.80 -1.45
C PRO A 51 -2.56 18.60 -1.00
N PHE A 52 -1.99 17.39 -0.99
CA PHE A 52 -2.68 16.17 -0.57
C PHE A 52 -2.78 15.99 0.96
N ARG A 53 -2.14 16.87 1.74
CA ARG A 53 -2.40 17.02 3.18
C ARG A 53 -3.53 18.00 3.45
N VAL A 54 -3.57 19.11 2.70
CA VAL A 54 -4.63 20.12 2.78
C VAL A 54 -5.96 19.62 2.22
N TYR A 55 -5.91 18.82 1.15
CA TYR A 55 -7.07 18.23 0.47
C TYR A 55 -7.02 16.70 0.57
N PRO A 56 -7.63 16.10 1.61
CA PRO A 56 -7.51 14.67 1.88
C PRO A 56 -7.90 13.77 0.70
N GLN A 57 -8.86 14.19 -0.12
CA GLN A 57 -9.31 13.48 -1.32
C GLN A 57 -8.24 13.32 -2.41
N LYS A 58 -7.19 14.14 -2.37
CA LYS A 58 -6.03 14.01 -3.28
C LYS A 58 -4.99 13.03 -2.75
N GLY A 59 -5.00 12.74 -1.45
CA GLY A 59 -4.03 11.86 -0.79
C GLY A 59 -4.42 10.38 -0.82
N MET A 60 -3.40 9.52 -0.92
CA MET A 60 -3.44 8.08 -0.77
C MET A 60 -3.52 7.67 0.71
N GLY A 61 -3.71 6.39 0.96
CA GLY A 61 -3.75 5.81 2.29
C GLY A 61 -5.10 5.97 2.97
N LEU A 62 -5.82 4.87 3.17
CA LEU A 62 -7.03 4.82 4.00
C LEU A 62 -6.71 5.16 5.45
N TYR A 63 -5.57 4.69 5.94
CA TYR A 63 -4.96 5.13 7.19
C TYR A 63 -3.64 5.81 6.89
N ARG A 64 -3.34 6.88 7.61
CA ARG A 64 -2.13 7.69 7.39
C ARG A 64 -1.40 7.89 8.70
N TYR A 65 -0.09 7.68 8.68
CA TYR A 65 0.77 7.75 9.85
C TYR A 65 2.00 8.60 9.57
N TYR A 66 2.36 9.43 10.54
CA TYR A 66 3.73 9.91 10.64
C TYR A 66 4.55 8.91 11.46
N ILE A 67 5.82 8.74 11.09
CA ILE A 67 6.80 7.97 11.85
C ILE A 67 8.04 8.82 12.09
N CYS A 68 8.48 8.91 13.34
CA CYS A 68 9.64 9.71 13.71
C CYS A 68 10.30 9.17 14.99
N GLU A 69 11.45 9.70 15.36
CA GLU A 69 12.00 9.50 16.70
C GLU A 69 11.15 10.27 17.74
N PRO A 70 11.16 9.85 19.03
CA PRO A 70 10.46 10.57 20.08
C PRO A 70 10.90 12.03 20.18
N GLY A 71 9.93 12.94 20.31
CA GLY A 71 10.18 14.37 20.51
C GLY A 71 10.21 15.21 19.23
N ILE A 72 10.13 14.60 18.04
CA ILE A 72 10.05 15.34 16.78
C ILE A 72 8.63 15.88 16.53
N ILE A 73 7.62 15.04 16.72
CA ILE A 73 6.20 15.38 16.54
C ILE A 73 5.49 15.12 17.87
N ALA A 74 4.78 16.11 18.40
CA ALA A 74 3.89 15.93 19.54
C ALA A 74 2.52 15.42 19.09
N GLU A 75 1.85 14.60 19.90
CA GLU A 75 0.54 14.03 19.56
C GLU A 75 -0.53 15.09 19.24
N ASP A 76 -0.45 16.23 19.92
CA ASP A 76 -1.37 17.36 19.79
C ASP A 76 -1.14 18.16 18.50
N ASP A 77 0.06 18.09 17.91
CA ASP A 77 0.37 18.73 16.64
C ASP A 77 -0.14 17.92 15.44
N LEU A 78 -0.57 16.67 15.64
CA LEU A 78 -0.99 15.82 14.54
C LEU A 78 -2.30 16.29 13.92
N PRO A 79 -2.37 16.34 12.57
CA PRO A 79 -3.61 16.61 11.88
C PRO A 79 -4.70 15.60 12.25
N GLU A 80 -5.95 16.00 12.04
CA GLU A 80 -7.07 15.14 12.37
C GLU A 80 -6.95 13.77 11.67
N ARG A 81 -7.22 12.70 12.41
CA ARG A 81 -7.22 11.28 11.95
C ARG A 81 -5.86 10.68 11.67
N TRP A 82 -4.79 11.46 11.57
CA TRP A 82 -3.45 10.91 11.46
C TRP A 82 -3.05 10.12 12.71
N GLY A 83 -2.32 9.03 12.49
CA GLY A 83 -1.65 8.30 13.56
C GLY A 83 -0.19 8.70 13.70
N LEU A 84 0.39 8.38 14.84
CA LEU A 84 1.80 8.63 15.15
C LEU A 84 2.48 7.34 15.58
N LEU A 85 3.62 7.07 14.96
CA LEU A 85 4.52 5.97 15.28
C LEU A 85 5.85 6.55 15.75
N HIS A 86 6.40 6.01 16.83
CA HIS A 86 7.78 6.29 17.23
C HIS A 86 8.70 5.14 16.88
N VAL A 87 9.83 5.46 16.25
CA VAL A 87 10.98 4.55 16.11
C VAL A 87 11.83 4.72 17.37
N LEU A 88 11.99 3.63 18.11
CA LEU A 88 12.81 3.57 19.32
C LEU A 88 14.21 3.04 18.99
N PRO A 89 15.20 3.24 19.89
CA PRO A 89 16.52 2.63 19.76
C PRO A 89 16.44 1.12 19.47
N GLY A 90 17.23 0.68 18.49
CA GLY A 90 17.20 -0.69 17.97
C GLY A 90 16.11 -0.96 16.93
N GLY A 91 15.51 0.09 16.34
CA GLY A 91 14.57 -0.03 15.22
C GLY A 91 13.16 -0.51 15.60
N ARG A 92 12.85 -0.57 16.90
CA ARG A 92 11.53 -1.01 17.38
C ARG A 92 10.50 0.09 17.17
N VAL A 93 9.38 -0.23 16.54
CA VAL A 93 8.30 0.74 16.31
C VAL A 93 7.22 0.60 17.38
N ARG A 94 6.83 1.72 17.98
CA ARG A 94 5.72 1.84 18.93
C ARG A 94 4.63 2.74 18.37
N ILE A 95 3.37 2.30 18.48
CA ILE A 95 2.22 3.14 18.17
C ILE A 95 2.02 4.08 19.35
N ILE A 96 2.00 5.37 19.06
CA ILE A 96 1.75 6.43 20.03
C ILE A 96 0.28 6.84 19.93
N ARG A 97 -0.17 7.11 18.71
CA ARG A 97 -1.57 7.42 18.40
C ARG A 97 -2.06 6.55 17.24
N HIS A 98 -3.20 5.91 17.42
CA HIS A 98 -3.86 5.18 16.34
C HIS A 98 -4.49 6.15 15.34
N GLY A 99 -4.18 5.96 14.06
CA GLY A 99 -4.83 6.68 12.97
C GLY A 99 -6.28 6.21 12.80
N ARG A 100 -7.15 7.13 12.38
CA ARG A 100 -8.54 6.85 11.98
C ARG A 100 -8.61 6.82 10.45
N TYR A 101 -9.62 6.13 9.92
CA TYR A 101 -9.77 6.07 8.47
C TYR A 101 -10.14 7.44 7.88
N PHE A 102 -9.61 7.73 6.70
CA PHE A 102 -10.05 8.82 5.84
C PHE A 102 -11.21 8.34 4.96
N ARG A 103 -12.26 9.14 4.81
CA ARG A 103 -13.37 8.79 3.91
C ARG A 103 -13.00 9.11 2.47
N GLU A 104 -12.29 10.21 2.28
CA GLU A 104 -11.77 10.64 1.00
C GLU A 104 -10.36 10.09 0.80
N VAL A 105 -10.24 9.00 0.03
CA VAL A 105 -8.97 8.36 -0.33
C VAL A 105 -8.80 8.37 -1.84
N ASN A 106 -7.63 8.76 -2.31
CA ASN A 106 -7.29 8.73 -3.73
C ASN A 106 -6.90 7.31 -4.19
N TYR A 107 -7.88 6.42 -4.30
CA TYR A 107 -7.67 5.06 -4.81
C TYR A 107 -7.21 5.01 -6.27
N ALA A 108 -7.42 6.07 -7.04
CA ALA A 108 -6.86 6.16 -8.39
C ALA A 108 -5.33 6.24 -8.34
N ALA A 109 -4.78 7.14 -7.53
CA ALA A 109 -3.33 7.24 -7.33
C ALA A 109 -2.74 5.94 -6.76
N GLU A 110 -3.39 5.29 -5.79
CA GLU A 110 -2.92 4.00 -5.27
C GLU A 110 -2.82 2.91 -6.34
N ARG A 111 -3.83 2.83 -7.22
CA ARG A 111 -3.83 1.88 -8.35
C ARG A 111 -2.74 2.22 -9.36
N SER A 112 -2.55 3.49 -9.69
CA SER A 112 -1.48 3.95 -10.58
C SER A 112 -0.10 3.61 -10.02
N LEU A 113 0.12 3.85 -8.72
CA LEU A 113 1.35 3.52 -8.01
C LEU A 113 1.61 2.02 -8.02
N LEU A 114 0.61 1.19 -7.69
CA LEU A 114 0.73 -0.27 -7.78
C LEU A 114 1.08 -0.71 -9.20
N THR A 115 0.40 -0.18 -10.20
CA THR A 115 0.64 -0.51 -11.62
C THR A 115 2.08 -0.17 -12.01
N ALA A 116 2.59 1.00 -11.61
CA ALA A 116 3.96 1.40 -11.86
C ALA A 116 4.97 0.50 -11.15
N CYS A 117 4.73 0.15 -9.89
CA CYS A 117 5.60 -0.77 -9.14
C CYS A 117 5.67 -2.16 -9.80
N LEU A 118 4.55 -2.66 -10.34
CA LEU A 118 4.50 -3.92 -11.08
C LEU A 118 5.20 -3.83 -12.45
N TYR A 119 5.23 -2.65 -13.06
CA TYR A 119 5.88 -2.41 -14.36
C TYR A 119 7.41 -2.27 -14.24
N ILE A 120 7.91 -1.63 -13.18
CA ILE A 120 9.35 -1.46 -12.91
C ILE A 120 10.00 -2.80 -12.55
N GLN A 121 9.27 -3.69 -11.88
CA GLN A 121 9.69 -5.08 -11.77
C GLN A 121 9.61 -5.71 -13.16
N LYS A 122 10.78 -5.98 -13.80
CA LYS A 122 10.93 -6.81 -15.02
C LYS A 122 9.81 -7.85 -15.11
N PRO A 123 9.20 -8.07 -16.30
CA PRO A 123 7.87 -8.62 -16.44
C PRO A 123 7.61 -9.72 -15.42
N LEU A 124 6.68 -9.43 -14.51
CA LEU A 124 6.22 -10.39 -13.53
C LEU A 124 5.91 -11.68 -14.29
N LYS A 125 6.63 -12.75 -13.97
CA LYS A 125 6.10 -14.10 -14.22
C LYS A 125 4.86 -14.19 -13.35
N ILE A 126 3.70 -13.83 -13.92
CA ILE A 126 2.41 -14.06 -13.32
C ILE A 126 2.23 -15.58 -13.32
N ASN A 127 2.72 -16.23 -12.27
CA ASN A 127 2.28 -17.56 -11.93
C ASN A 127 0.86 -17.37 -11.41
N THR A 128 -0.11 -17.46 -12.31
CA THR A 128 -1.52 -17.51 -11.96
C THR A 128 -1.68 -18.64 -10.95
N VAL A 129 -1.99 -18.32 -9.69
CA VAL A 129 -2.39 -19.33 -8.69
C VAL A 129 -3.86 -19.67 -8.93
N GLN A 130 -4.15 -20.10 -10.15
CA GLN A 130 -5.28 -20.96 -10.48
C GLN A 130 -4.80 -22.10 -11.37
N GLY A 131 -3.74 -22.76 -10.92
CA GLY A 131 -3.62 -24.20 -11.10
C GLY A 131 -4.62 -24.92 -10.19
N ARG A 132 -5.93 -24.67 -10.33
CA ARG A 132 -6.88 -25.76 -10.11
C ARG A 132 -6.74 -26.61 -11.36
N LYS A 133 -6.00 -27.72 -11.26
CA LYS A 133 -6.23 -28.83 -12.18
C LYS A 133 -7.72 -29.12 -12.09
N ILE A 134 -8.48 -28.78 -13.13
CA ILE A 134 -9.77 -29.41 -13.33
C ILE A 134 -9.39 -30.86 -13.61
N GLN A 135 -9.53 -31.69 -12.59
CA GLN A 135 -9.48 -33.12 -12.76
C GLN A 135 -10.81 -33.48 -13.42
N LEU A 136 -10.86 -33.41 -14.75
CA LEU A 136 -11.92 -34.05 -15.50
C LEU A 136 -11.76 -35.56 -15.25
N SER A 137 -12.84 -36.23 -14.84
CA SER A 137 -12.84 -37.67 -14.69
C SER A 137 -12.53 -38.34 -16.04
N PRO A 138 -11.89 -39.52 -16.08
CA PRO A 138 -11.49 -40.19 -17.33
C PRO A 138 -12.65 -40.69 -18.22
N ALA A 139 -13.88 -40.23 -17.99
CA ALA A 139 -15.09 -40.78 -18.60
C ALA A 139 -15.67 -39.98 -19.77
N PHE A 140 -15.00 -38.93 -20.26
CA PHE A 140 -15.43 -38.18 -21.46
C PHE A 140 -14.23 -37.84 -22.34
N GLY A 141 -14.04 -38.59 -23.43
CA GLY A 141 -12.99 -38.31 -24.42
C GLY A 141 -12.44 -39.53 -25.17
N ALA A 142 -13.07 -40.71 -25.05
CA ALA A 142 -12.84 -41.81 -25.97
C ALA A 142 -13.83 -41.71 -27.15
N GLU A 143 -13.26 -41.75 -28.35
CA GLU A 143 -13.89 -42.13 -29.63
C GLU A 143 -14.80 -41.11 -30.35
N ALA A 144 -14.19 -40.43 -31.32
CA ALA A 144 -14.76 -40.35 -32.67
C ALA A 144 -13.60 -40.25 -33.69
N LYS A 145 -13.15 -41.41 -34.18
CA LYS A 145 -12.39 -41.47 -35.43
C LYS A 145 -13.39 -41.24 -36.57
N GLU A 146 -13.14 -40.20 -37.33
CA GLU A 146 -13.79 -39.89 -38.60
C GLU A 146 -13.57 -41.07 -39.57
N LYS A 147 -14.67 -41.66 -40.06
CA LYS A 147 -14.65 -42.64 -41.14
C LYS A 147 -14.74 -41.87 -42.46
N GLU A 148 -13.69 -41.92 -43.28
CA GLU A 148 -13.84 -41.74 -44.72
C GLU A 148 -14.14 -43.08 -45.40
N GLY A 149 -14.91 -42.99 -46.48
CA GLY A 149 -15.62 -44.10 -47.09
C GLY A 149 -14.81 -44.98 -48.03
N ILE A 150 -15.55 -46.01 -48.46
CA ILE A 150 -15.28 -47.08 -49.45
C ILE A 150 -14.57 -48.30 -48.87
#